data_AF-A0A8T0T323-F1
#
_entry.id   AF-A0A8T0T323-F1
#
_cell.length_a   1.000
_cell.length_b   1.000
_cell.length_c   1.000
_cell.angle_alpha   90.00
_cell.angle_beta   90.00
_cell.angle_gamma   90.00
#
_symmetry.space_group_name_H-M   'P 1'
#
loop_
_entity.id
_entity.type
_entity.pdbx_description
1 polymer ?
#
loop_
_entity_poly.entity_id
_entity_poly.type
_entity_poly.pdbx_seq_one_letter_code
_entity_poly.pdbx_strand_id
1 'polypeptide(L)'
;MISALPMSNLHDAGNAQDHDASPSPPNKRLRRSPAPEPTSVLYNRSPSPPTSSSLASSSAPEPPPISAEDWEAVLSGDMAARSQDSCLFLPWIMEDDDTQADAFLAPPPLCQEPAIDPFLLPLPVAEDLQPQAVVDELLEAARRADSGDTTGAREILARLNHRLTSPPLGVGHPPLLRAAAHLRDALLRLLVPPGPGSAVSSPLDVALRLAAHKALADASPTVQFASFTSTQALLDALGAARRVHVVDLDVGFGARWPPLVQELALQWRRAFAAQLLPPPSIKLTALVSPGSAHPVELRLTDESLTRFAADLGIRFEFDAVVFDPLDPSPPVGVSAAAPGEAVAVHLPLGSGTFSPAPATLRVVKQLRPAIVVCVDHGCHRGDLPLPHHALNVVRSGAAFLESLDAAGAPADAVAKVEQHILRPRVGRLLLSDRMAPWRTMFASAGFAPVQLSSAAEAQAECLVRRTPTPGFYVVKRQEALALRWQQSELVTVSAWRC
;
A
#
# COMPACT_ATOMS: atom_id res chain seq x y z
N MET A 1 46.09 -42.20 19.02
CA MET A 1 45.95 -43.55 18.43
C MET A 1 44.77 -43.50 17.47
N ILE A 2 44.82 -43.85 16.18
CA ILE A 2 45.92 -44.21 15.25
C ILE A 2 45.56 -43.63 13.85
N SER A 3 46.59 -43.18 13.11
CA SER A 3 46.82 -43.12 11.64
C SER A 3 45.77 -43.65 10.63
N ALA A 4 45.75 -43.25 9.34
CA ALA A 4 46.59 -42.31 8.55
C ALA A 4 45.90 -41.88 7.22
N LEU A 5 46.59 -41.08 6.39
CA LEU A 5 46.18 -40.62 5.05
C LEU A 5 46.78 -41.54 3.91
N PRO A 6 47.09 -41.09 2.67
CA PRO A 6 46.28 -41.45 1.47
C PRO A 6 47.12 -42.00 0.28
N MET A 7 46.49 -42.28 -0.87
CA MET A 7 47.05 -42.37 -2.26
C MET A 7 45.90 -42.63 -3.28
N SER A 8 45.97 -42.43 -4.61
CA SER A 8 46.79 -41.60 -5.53
C SER A 8 46.26 -41.75 -6.99
N ASN A 9 46.86 -41.02 -7.96
CA ASN A 9 46.73 -41.13 -9.44
C ASN A 9 45.50 -40.40 -10.05
N LEU A 10 45.56 -39.45 -11.02
CA LEU A 10 46.57 -38.85 -11.93
C LEU A 10 46.58 -39.39 -13.39
N HIS A 11 46.64 -38.45 -14.37
CA HIS A 11 46.73 -38.60 -15.85
C HIS A 11 45.49 -39.17 -16.58
N ASP A 12 45.18 -38.82 -17.85
CA ASP A 12 45.75 -37.87 -18.84
C ASP A 12 44.59 -37.15 -19.59
N ALA A 13 44.65 -35.88 -20.01
CA ALA A 13 45.46 -35.23 -21.07
C ALA A 13 45.05 -35.59 -22.52
N GLY A 14 44.63 -34.58 -23.29
CA GLY A 14 44.28 -34.63 -24.72
C GLY A 14 44.07 -33.19 -25.25
N ASN A 15 44.52 -32.89 -26.47
CA ASN A 15 44.79 -31.51 -26.94
C ASN A 15 44.47 -31.30 -28.44
N ALA A 16 44.56 -30.05 -28.94
CA ALA A 16 44.40 -29.57 -30.34
C ALA A 16 42.92 -29.51 -30.85
N GLN A 17 42.39 -28.38 -31.36
CA GLN A 17 42.69 -27.62 -32.60
C GLN A 17 42.17 -28.33 -33.89
N ASP A 18 41.66 -27.67 -34.95
CA ASP A 18 41.63 -26.24 -35.32
C ASP A 18 40.55 -25.93 -36.42
N HIS A 19 40.29 -24.64 -36.70
CA HIS A 19 39.70 -24.07 -37.98
C HIS A 19 38.27 -24.50 -38.45
N ASP A 20 37.52 -23.79 -39.33
CA ASP A 20 37.41 -22.35 -39.72
C ASP A 20 36.12 -22.12 -40.59
N ALA A 21 35.73 -20.85 -40.80
CA ALA A 21 34.90 -20.28 -41.89
C ALA A 21 33.36 -20.52 -42.01
N SER A 22 32.71 -19.53 -42.67
CA SER A 22 31.30 -19.41 -43.14
C SER A 22 31.33 -19.10 -44.66
N PRO A 23 30.25 -19.07 -45.51
CA PRO A 23 28.87 -18.60 -45.25
C PRO A 23 27.72 -19.38 -45.99
N SER A 24 26.71 -18.68 -46.56
CA SER A 24 25.31 -19.15 -46.72
C SER A 24 24.72 -19.20 -48.18
N PRO A 25 23.38 -19.04 -48.45
CA PRO A 25 22.46 -20.03 -49.06
C PRO A 25 22.07 -19.76 -50.54
N PRO A 26 21.12 -20.49 -51.20
CA PRO A 26 19.71 -19.99 -51.31
C PRO A 26 18.56 -21.00 -51.70
N ASN A 27 17.31 -20.46 -51.85
CA ASN A 27 16.14 -20.92 -52.67
C ASN A 27 15.14 -22.01 -52.13
N LYS A 28 13.87 -22.16 -52.63
CA LYS A 28 12.73 -21.21 -52.93
C LYS A 28 11.46 -21.96 -53.45
N ARG A 29 10.25 -21.34 -53.31
CA ARG A 29 8.91 -21.62 -53.98
C ARG A 29 8.06 -22.81 -53.41
N LEU A 30 6.81 -22.60 -52.94
CA LEU A 30 5.45 -22.50 -53.61
C LEU A 30 4.84 -23.88 -54.01
N ARG A 31 3.51 -24.18 -53.96
CA ARG A 31 2.26 -23.35 -53.94
C ARG A 31 0.96 -24.15 -53.58
N ARG A 32 -0.10 -23.43 -53.12
CA ARG A 32 -1.58 -23.62 -53.33
C ARG A 32 -2.44 -24.68 -52.57
N SER A 33 -3.60 -24.20 -52.10
CA SER A 33 -4.86 -24.88 -51.65
C SER A 33 -5.85 -25.08 -52.83
N PRO A 34 -7.08 -25.70 -52.69
CA PRO A 34 -8.22 -25.23 -51.85
C PRO A 34 -9.14 -26.33 -51.23
N ALA A 35 -10.28 -25.93 -50.61
CA ALA A 35 -11.34 -26.77 -50.03
C ALA A 35 -12.61 -26.86 -50.94
N PRO A 36 -13.71 -27.59 -50.60
CA PRO A 36 -14.75 -27.07 -49.66
C PRO A 36 -15.56 -28.11 -48.81
N GLU A 37 -16.56 -27.61 -48.06
CA GLU A 37 -17.65 -28.25 -47.27
C GLU A 37 -18.77 -28.92 -48.13
N PRO A 38 -19.90 -29.52 -47.62
CA PRO A 38 -20.59 -29.50 -46.29
C PRO A 38 -20.97 -30.92 -45.74
N THR A 39 -21.99 -31.27 -44.90
CA THR A 39 -23.28 -30.72 -44.34
C THR A 39 -23.66 -31.59 -43.08
N SER A 40 -24.07 -31.12 -41.88
CA SER A 40 -25.34 -30.52 -41.36
C SER A 40 -26.40 -31.46 -40.70
N VAL A 41 -27.08 -30.98 -39.63
CA VAL A 41 -28.42 -31.39 -39.06
C VAL A 41 -28.53 -32.45 -37.90
N LEU A 42 -28.61 -31.92 -36.67
CA LEU A 42 -29.61 -32.10 -35.56
C LEU A 42 -30.09 -33.44 -34.91
N TYR A 43 -30.29 -33.30 -33.58
CA TYR A 43 -31.40 -33.79 -32.69
C TYR A 43 -31.30 -35.06 -31.78
N ASN A 44 -31.27 -34.75 -30.47
CA ASN A 44 -31.79 -35.43 -29.25
C ASN A 44 -32.41 -36.86 -29.33
N ARG A 45 -32.01 -37.73 -28.38
CA ARG A 45 -32.73 -37.94 -27.08
C ARG A 45 -32.02 -38.92 -26.14
N SER A 46 -32.13 -38.68 -24.82
CA SER A 46 -31.85 -39.67 -23.76
C SER A 46 -33.02 -40.66 -23.58
N PRO A 47 -32.82 -41.82 -22.90
CA PRO A 47 -33.21 -41.87 -21.48
C PRO A 47 -32.28 -42.71 -20.56
N SER A 48 -32.60 -42.73 -19.27
CA SER A 48 -31.98 -43.46 -18.14
C SER A 48 -33.12 -44.02 -17.23
N PRO A 49 -32.90 -44.62 -16.03
CA PRO A 49 -31.69 -45.14 -15.37
C PRO A 49 -31.80 -46.70 -15.33
N PRO A 50 -31.78 -47.52 -14.23
CA PRO A 50 -31.43 -47.40 -12.79
C PRO A 50 -30.02 -48.01 -12.49
N THR A 51 -29.55 -48.44 -11.30
CA THR A 51 -30.08 -48.59 -9.91
C THR A 51 -28.94 -48.36 -8.89
N SER A 52 -29.31 -48.00 -7.65
CA SER A 52 -28.69 -48.16 -6.30
C SER A 52 -27.28 -48.80 -6.17
N SER A 53 -26.43 -48.49 -5.17
CA SER A 53 -26.62 -48.06 -3.76
C SER A 53 -25.26 -47.55 -3.18
N SER A 54 -25.06 -47.05 -1.94
CA SER A 54 -25.79 -46.23 -0.95
C SER A 54 -24.89 -46.02 0.30
N LEU A 55 -25.26 -45.11 1.23
CA LEU A 55 -24.66 -44.84 2.57
C LEU A 55 -23.26 -44.15 2.62
N ALA A 56 -22.83 -43.47 3.69
CA ALA A 56 -23.51 -42.58 4.67
C ALA A 56 -22.45 -41.96 5.64
N SER A 57 -22.56 -40.68 5.99
CA SER A 57 -22.06 -40.10 7.26
C SER A 57 -22.68 -38.72 7.52
N SER A 58 -22.68 -38.24 8.76
CA SER A 58 -23.47 -37.07 9.20
C SER A 58 -22.66 -36.03 9.99
N SER A 59 -22.99 -34.76 9.79
CA SER A 59 -22.77 -33.66 10.75
C SER A 59 -23.73 -32.50 10.44
N ALA A 60 -23.99 -31.65 11.43
CA ALA A 60 -24.86 -30.47 11.31
C ALA A 60 -24.55 -29.46 12.43
N PRO A 61 -25.05 -28.22 12.36
CA PRO A 61 -25.31 -27.38 11.18
C PRO A 61 -24.32 -26.19 11.10
N GLU A 62 -24.20 -25.54 9.95
CA GLU A 62 -23.48 -24.25 9.85
C GLU A 62 -24.29 -23.09 10.47
N PRO A 63 -23.62 -22.06 11.02
CA PRO A 63 -24.26 -20.77 11.28
C PRO A 63 -24.62 -20.07 9.96
N PRO A 64 -25.69 -19.24 9.92
CA PRO A 64 -26.09 -18.57 8.69
C PRO A 64 -25.04 -17.55 8.22
N PRO A 65 -24.85 -17.38 6.89
CA PRO A 65 -24.02 -16.31 6.37
C PRO A 65 -24.66 -14.95 6.68
N ILE A 66 -23.83 -13.95 6.99
CA ILE A 66 -24.21 -12.54 7.09
C ILE A 66 -24.75 -12.10 5.72
N SER A 67 -25.92 -11.44 5.66
CA SER A 67 -26.51 -11.03 4.37
C SER A 67 -25.71 -9.91 3.72
N ALA A 68 -25.86 -9.77 2.40
CA ALA A 68 -25.10 -8.79 1.60
C ALA A 68 -25.63 -7.35 1.70
N GLU A 69 -26.68 -7.10 2.50
CA GLU A 69 -27.52 -5.91 2.41
C GLU A 69 -27.00 -4.71 3.23
N ASP A 70 -26.07 -4.93 4.17
CA ASP A 70 -25.39 -3.84 4.91
C ASP A 70 -24.42 -3.01 4.04
N TRP A 71 -24.19 -3.38 2.77
CA TRP A 71 -23.16 -2.76 1.92
C TRP A 71 -23.66 -1.67 0.96
N GLU A 72 -24.96 -1.60 0.66
CA GLU A 72 -25.48 -0.60 -0.31
C GLU A 72 -25.60 0.80 0.30
N ALA A 73 -25.76 0.91 1.62
CA ALA A 73 -25.90 2.19 2.35
C ALA A 73 -24.62 3.05 2.41
N VAL A 74 -23.53 2.62 1.78
CA VAL A 74 -22.21 3.29 1.79
C VAL A 74 -21.81 3.83 0.40
N LEU A 75 -22.52 3.46 -0.67
CA LEU A 75 -22.09 3.70 -2.06
C LEU A 75 -23.16 4.26 -3.02
N SER A 76 -24.40 4.50 -2.55
CA SER A 76 -25.54 4.87 -3.42
C SER A 76 -26.02 6.31 -3.22
N GLY A 77 -25.71 7.21 -4.17
CA GLY A 77 -26.25 8.57 -4.28
C GLY A 77 -26.17 9.10 -5.74
N ASP A 78 -27.25 9.72 -6.24
CA ASP A 78 -27.50 10.21 -7.62
C ASP A 78 -28.62 11.29 -7.54
N MET A 79 -28.77 12.32 -8.39
CA MET A 79 -28.55 12.36 -9.84
C MET A 79 -28.07 13.73 -10.40
N ALA A 80 -27.19 13.65 -11.40
CA ALA A 80 -26.50 14.80 -12.00
C ALA A 80 -27.37 15.82 -12.77
N ALA A 81 -27.07 17.13 -12.62
CA ALA A 81 -27.37 18.14 -13.64
C ALA A 81 -26.49 19.41 -13.61
N ARG A 82 -25.87 19.71 -14.77
CA ARG A 82 -25.56 21.04 -15.36
C ARG A 82 -24.51 22.02 -14.76
N SER A 83 -23.52 22.25 -15.63
CA SER A 83 -22.98 23.57 -16.07
C SER A 83 -21.58 24.00 -15.60
N GLN A 84 -20.93 24.72 -16.51
CA GLN A 84 -19.63 25.40 -16.42
C GLN A 84 -19.63 26.46 -15.28
N ASP A 85 -18.50 26.80 -14.62
CA ASP A 85 -17.10 26.80 -15.09
C ASP A 85 -16.03 26.54 -14.00
N SER A 86 -14.81 26.21 -14.45
CA SER A 86 -13.51 26.27 -13.72
C SER A 86 -13.20 25.28 -12.57
N CYS A 87 -11.93 24.85 -12.50
CA CYS A 87 -11.29 24.14 -11.38
C CYS A 87 -11.90 22.79 -10.92
N LEU A 88 -12.03 21.82 -11.84
CA LEU A 88 -12.61 20.51 -11.54
C LEU A 88 -11.69 19.59 -10.70
N PHE A 89 -11.93 19.61 -9.39
CA PHE A 89 -11.55 18.64 -8.35
C PHE A 89 -12.83 18.10 -7.64
N LEU A 90 -14.01 18.38 -8.22
CA LEU A 90 -15.18 18.80 -7.43
C LEU A 90 -16.21 17.75 -6.98
N PRO A 91 -16.26 16.48 -7.44
CA PRO A 91 -17.17 15.49 -6.84
C PRO A 91 -16.92 15.18 -5.35
N TRP A 92 -15.79 15.63 -4.76
CA TRP A 92 -15.59 15.66 -3.30
C TRP A 92 -16.19 16.93 -2.65
N ILE A 93 -17.19 17.55 -3.27
CA ILE A 93 -18.14 18.58 -2.76
C ILE A 93 -19.52 18.40 -3.45
N MET A 94 -20.06 17.18 -3.50
CA MET A 94 -21.42 16.86 -3.96
C MET A 94 -21.86 15.52 -3.32
N GLU A 95 -22.68 15.45 -2.27
CA GLU A 95 -23.25 16.46 -1.34
C GLU A 95 -22.42 16.53 0.00
N ASP A 96 -22.71 17.20 1.13
CA ASP A 96 -23.93 17.72 1.78
C ASP A 96 -23.94 19.27 2.00
N ASP A 97 -25.10 19.90 1.82
CA ASP A 97 -25.90 20.59 2.86
C ASP A 97 -26.93 21.52 2.18
N ASP A 98 -28.20 21.12 2.22
CA ASP A 98 -29.31 21.90 1.67
C ASP A 98 -30.55 21.78 2.56
N THR A 99 -30.45 22.04 3.87
CA THR A 99 -31.62 22.40 4.71
C THR A 99 -31.28 23.13 6.03
N GLN A 100 -30.74 24.37 5.97
CA GLN A 100 -31.04 25.34 7.05
C GLN A 100 -31.07 26.82 6.65
N ALA A 101 -32.23 27.28 6.20
CA ALA A 101 -32.64 28.67 6.30
C ALA A 101 -33.42 28.92 7.61
N ASP A 102 -33.17 30.08 8.23
CA ASP A 102 -33.98 30.76 9.27
C ASP A 102 -34.50 29.96 10.49
N ALA A 103 -33.72 30.00 11.59
CA ALA A 103 -34.24 29.88 12.95
C ALA A 103 -33.42 30.71 13.97
N PHE A 104 -33.74 32.00 14.11
CA PHE A 104 -33.14 32.86 15.14
C PHE A 104 -33.80 32.67 16.52
N LEU A 105 -32.99 32.77 17.58
CA LEU A 105 -33.36 33.06 18.99
C LEU A 105 -34.14 32.00 19.80
N ALA A 106 -33.40 31.17 20.55
CA ALA A 106 -33.79 30.71 21.89
C ALA A 106 -32.52 30.40 22.74
N PRO A 107 -32.49 30.70 24.05
CA PRO A 107 -31.42 30.27 24.94
C PRO A 107 -31.58 28.79 25.36
N PRO A 108 -30.49 28.08 25.68
CA PRO A 108 -30.56 26.67 26.07
C PRO A 108 -31.17 26.48 27.48
N PRO A 109 -31.85 25.35 27.74
CA PRO A 109 -32.33 25.00 29.08
C PRO A 109 -31.17 24.58 30.01
N LEU A 110 -31.38 24.75 31.32
CA LEU A 110 -30.48 24.26 32.35
C LEU A 110 -30.61 22.73 32.48
N CYS A 111 -29.68 21.99 31.86
CA CYS A 111 -29.51 20.56 32.14
C CYS A 111 -28.87 20.37 33.52
N GLN A 112 -29.47 19.53 34.35
CA GLN A 112 -28.97 19.20 35.70
C GLN A 112 -27.85 18.16 35.62
N GLU A 113 -26.86 18.25 36.51
CA GLU A 113 -25.79 17.24 36.60
C GLU A 113 -26.34 15.89 37.11
N PRO A 114 -25.91 14.76 36.53
CA PRO A 114 -26.06 13.45 37.17
C PRO A 114 -25.09 13.35 38.35
N ALA A 115 -25.56 12.84 39.50
CA ALA A 115 -24.73 12.70 40.69
C ALA A 115 -23.56 11.71 40.49
N ILE A 116 -22.37 12.09 40.94
CA ILE A 116 -21.17 11.26 40.88
C ILE A 116 -21.22 10.20 42.00
N ASP A 117 -21.08 8.92 41.61
CA ASP A 117 -21.11 7.80 42.54
C ASP A 117 -19.75 7.69 43.30
N PRO A 118 -19.67 7.80 44.64
CA PRO A 118 -18.41 8.09 45.34
C PRO A 118 -17.35 6.97 45.42
N PHE A 119 -17.54 5.84 44.74
CA PHE A 119 -16.77 4.60 44.99
C PHE A 119 -15.99 4.04 43.79
N LEU A 120 -15.77 4.83 42.73
CA LEU A 120 -14.69 4.56 41.78
C LEU A 120 -13.37 5.13 42.33
N LEU A 121 -12.52 4.23 42.85
CA LEU A 121 -11.13 4.57 43.17
C LEU A 121 -10.43 5.11 41.92
N PRO A 122 -9.71 6.24 41.98
CA PRO A 122 -8.96 6.71 40.84
C PRO A 122 -7.89 5.69 40.47
N LEU A 123 -7.91 5.22 39.22
CA LEU A 123 -6.76 4.56 38.63
C LEU A 123 -5.55 5.51 38.73
N PRO A 124 -4.34 5.01 39.04
CA PRO A 124 -3.18 5.87 39.24
C PRO A 124 -2.89 6.64 37.95
N VAL A 125 -3.06 7.96 38.02
CA VAL A 125 -2.52 8.90 37.03
C VAL A 125 -1.02 8.64 36.95
N ALA A 126 -0.46 8.62 35.74
CA ALA A 126 0.91 8.18 35.51
C ALA A 126 1.96 9.21 35.99
N GLU A 127 2.23 9.22 37.29
CA GLU A 127 3.30 9.99 37.91
C GLU A 127 4.68 9.60 37.31
N ASP A 128 5.53 10.61 37.09
CA ASP A 128 6.96 10.51 36.73
C ASP A 128 7.40 9.69 35.50
N LEU A 129 6.50 9.39 34.55
CA LEU A 129 6.90 8.91 33.21
C LEU A 129 7.51 10.03 32.34
N GLN A 130 8.77 10.42 32.62
CA GLN A 130 9.55 11.29 31.74
C GLN A 130 9.70 10.68 30.33
N PRO A 131 9.07 11.24 29.27
CA PRO A 131 8.99 10.54 27.99
C PRO A 131 10.33 10.42 27.27
N GLN A 132 11.21 11.42 27.43
CA GLN A 132 12.54 11.43 26.80
C GLN A 132 13.45 10.32 27.39
N ALA A 133 13.43 10.11 28.71
CA ALA A 133 14.22 9.06 29.36
C ALA A 133 13.79 7.64 28.89
N VAL A 134 12.49 7.42 28.65
CA VAL A 134 11.98 6.17 28.05
C VAL A 134 12.53 5.97 26.63
N VAL A 135 12.61 7.04 25.83
CA VAL A 135 13.20 6.98 24.49
C VAL A 135 14.70 6.72 24.58
N ASP A 136 15.44 7.40 25.45
CA ASP A 136 16.90 7.27 25.56
C ASP A 136 17.33 5.85 25.98
N GLU A 137 16.63 5.23 26.94
CA GLU A 137 16.82 3.81 27.27
C GLU A 137 16.51 2.89 26.07
N LEU A 138 15.47 3.20 25.29
CA LEU A 138 15.10 2.43 24.10
C LEU A 138 16.13 2.58 22.96
N LEU A 139 16.78 3.73 22.83
CA LEU A 139 17.92 3.93 21.92
C LEU A 139 19.17 3.19 22.38
N GLU A 140 19.39 3.06 23.68
CA GLU A 140 20.50 2.26 24.24
C GLU A 140 20.26 0.75 24.07
N ALA A 141 19.01 0.28 24.19
CA ALA A 141 18.64 -1.08 23.81
C ALA A 141 18.91 -1.34 22.31
N ALA A 142 18.53 -0.39 21.44
CA ALA A 142 18.84 -0.43 20.02
C ALA A 142 20.36 -0.40 19.75
N ARG A 143 21.16 0.32 20.55
CA ARG A 143 22.63 0.39 20.40
C ARG A 143 23.28 -0.96 20.70
N ARG A 144 22.85 -1.60 21.78
CA ARG A 144 23.32 -2.93 22.18
C ARG A 144 22.94 -4.00 21.18
N ALA A 145 21.72 -3.95 20.64
CA ALA A 145 21.31 -4.79 19.53
C ALA A 145 22.23 -4.60 18.30
N ASP A 146 22.53 -3.35 17.91
CA ASP A 146 23.41 -3.04 16.77
C ASP A 146 24.87 -3.49 16.97
N SER A 147 25.32 -3.59 18.23
CA SER A 147 26.65 -4.09 18.58
C SER A 147 26.69 -5.59 18.93
N GLY A 148 25.58 -6.31 18.80
CA GLY A 148 25.47 -7.75 19.09
C GLY A 148 25.28 -8.13 20.57
N ASP A 149 25.17 -7.16 21.49
CA ASP A 149 24.76 -7.40 22.89
C ASP A 149 23.25 -7.64 22.98
N THR A 150 22.81 -8.79 22.47
CA THR A 150 21.40 -9.20 22.50
C THR A 150 20.90 -9.44 23.92
N THR A 151 21.78 -9.65 24.91
CA THR A 151 21.41 -9.88 26.31
C THR A 151 21.11 -8.56 27.02
N GLY A 152 22.04 -7.62 27.04
CA GLY A 152 21.82 -6.30 27.64
C GLY A 152 20.72 -5.52 26.92
N ALA A 153 20.55 -5.69 25.60
CA ALA A 153 19.40 -5.16 24.88
C ALA A 153 18.07 -5.72 25.42
N ARG A 154 17.96 -7.05 25.59
CA ARG A 154 16.77 -7.69 26.18
C ARG A 154 16.53 -7.27 27.63
N GLU A 155 17.58 -7.10 28.44
CA GLU A 155 17.46 -6.61 29.83
C GLU A 155 16.87 -5.19 29.91
N ILE A 156 17.26 -4.28 29.02
CA ILE A 156 16.67 -2.94 28.95
C ILE A 156 15.20 -3.02 28.51
N LEU A 157 14.91 -3.76 27.44
CA LEU A 157 13.54 -3.92 26.93
C LEU A 157 12.62 -4.58 27.96
N ALA A 158 13.13 -5.50 28.79
CA ALA A 158 12.41 -6.10 29.90
C ALA A 158 12.06 -5.08 31.00
N ARG A 159 12.96 -4.15 31.36
CA ARG A 159 12.63 -3.04 32.28
C ARG A 159 11.59 -2.09 31.66
N LEU A 160 11.74 -1.79 30.37
CA LEU A 160 10.80 -0.93 29.64
C LEU A 160 9.38 -1.54 29.53
N ASN A 161 9.22 -2.87 29.61
CA ASN A 161 7.89 -3.51 29.66
C ASN A 161 7.03 -3.11 30.88
N HIS A 162 7.63 -2.60 31.95
CA HIS A 162 6.90 -2.08 33.11
C HIS A 162 6.49 -0.60 32.97
N ARG A 163 7.05 0.12 31.98
CA ARG A 163 6.83 1.56 31.74
C ARG A 163 6.07 1.84 30.45
N LEU A 164 6.15 0.92 29.49
CA LEU A 164 5.40 0.89 28.24
C LEU A 164 4.48 -0.33 28.29
N THR A 165 3.17 -0.15 28.26
CA THR A 165 2.22 -1.28 28.20
C THR A 165 2.22 -1.96 26.83
N SER A 166 1.62 -3.16 26.74
CA SER A 166 1.37 -3.89 25.48
C SER A 166 0.01 -4.58 25.54
N PRO A 167 -0.99 -4.20 24.72
CA PRO A 167 -0.97 -3.03 23.82
C PRO A 167 -0.72 -1.72 24.59
N PRO A 168 -0.23 -0.66 23.93
CA PRO A 168 -0.21 0.65 24.56
C PRO A 168 -1.61 1.02 25.02
N LEU A 169 -1.71 1.64 26.19
CA LEU A 169 -2.95 2.28 26.63
C LEU A 169 -3.23 3.48 25.70
N GLY A 170 -4.50 3.63 25.31
CA GLY A 170 -4.90 4.51 24.21
C GLY A 170 -4.99 6.00 24.56
N VAL A 171 -6.06 6.66 24.09
CA VAL A 171 -6.31 8.10 24.28
C VAL A 171 -6.14 8.47 25.76
N GLY A 172 -5.26 9.45 26.00
CA GLY A 172 -4.77 9.83 27.33
C GLY A 172 -3.25 9.63 27.50
N HIS A 173 -2.61 8.71 26.76
CA HIS A 173 -1.16 8.54 26.79
C HIS A 173 -0.44 9.38 25.71
N PRO A 174 0.70 10.02 26.04
CA PRO A 174 1.49 10.81 25.10
C PRO A 174 1.82 10.04 23.80
N PRO A 175 1.62 10.64 22.61
CA PRO A 175 1.93 10.02 21.32
C PRO A 175 3.35 9.42 21.23
N LEU A 176 4.33 10.07 21.87
CA LEU A 176 5.72 9.60 21.95
C LEU A 176 5.87 8.27 22.69
N LEU A 177 5.10 8.03 23.76
CA LEU A 177 5.13 6.78 24.52
C LEU A 177 4.41 5.65 23.78
N ARG A 178 3.29 5.94 23.09
CA ARG A 178 2.62 4.97 22.20
C ARG A 178 3.55 4.51 21.06
N ALA A 179 4.21 5.47 20.39
CA ALA A 179 5.21 5.16 19.38
C ALA A 179 6.42 4.37 19.92
N ALA A 180 6.92 4.71 21.12
CA ALA A 180 7.99 3.97 21.79
C ALA A 180 7.59 2.52 22.13
N ALA A 181 6.35 2.27 22.56
CA ALA A 181 5.83 0.92 22.81
C ALA A 181 5.89 0.05 21.54
N HIS A 182 5.48 0.59 20.38
CA HIS A 182 5.59 -0.13 19.11
C HIS A 182 7.04 -0.37 18.66
N LEU A 183 7.96 0.58 18.87
CA LEU A 183 9.38 0.36 18.57
C LEU A 183 9.97 -0.74 19.46
N ARG A 184 9.67 -0.72 20.76
CA ARG A 184 10.10 -1.76 21.71
C ARG A 184 9.62 -3.14 21.28
N ASP A 185 8.36 -3.28 20.88
CA ASP A 185 7.82 -4.54 20.34
C ASP A 185 8.60 -5.01 19.11
N ALA A 186 8.95 -4.10 18.21
CA ALA A 186 9.74 -4.41 17.01
C ALA A 186 11.17 -4.83 17.34
N LEU A 187 11.84 -4.14 18.29
CA LEU A 187 13.18 -4.52 18.78
C LEU A 187 13.17 -5.88 19.51
N LEU A 188 12.12 -6.19 20.28
CA LEU A 188 11.95 -7.52 20.87
C LEU A 188 11.80 -8.61 19.81
N ARG A 189 11.05 -8.36 18.72
CA ARG A 189 10.91 -9.29 17.58
C ARG A 189 12.19 -9.43 16.75
N LEU A 190 13.01 -8.38 16.66
CA LEU A 190 14.31 -8.41 16.01
C LEU A 190 15.33 -9.27 16.81
N LEU A 191 15.30 -9.16 18.13
CA LEU A 191 16.19 -9.89 19.05
C LEU A 191 15.74 -11.35 19.32
N VAL A 192 14.44 -11.61 19.24
CA VAL A 192 13.82 -12.92 19.40
C VAL A 192 12.89 -13.14 18.20
N PRO A 193 13.42 -13.60 17.05
CA PRO A 193 12.60 -13.86 15.87
C PRO A 193 11.55 -14.94 16.18
N PRO A 194 10.32 -14.80 15.65
CA PRO A 194 9.28 -15.83 15.84
C PRO A 194 9.74 -17.15 15.23
N GLY A 195 9.38 -18.26 15.87
CA GLY A 195 9.69 -19.60 15.37
C GLY A 195 9.05 -19.89 13.99
N PRO A 196 9.49 -20.94 13.28
CA PRO A 196 8.98 -21.33 11.98
C PRO A 196 7.51 -21.81 12.06
N GLY A 197 6.62 -20.84 12.05
CA GLY A 197 5.18 -20.98 12.27
C GLY A 197 4.48 -19.63 12.48
N SER A 198 5.06 -18.53 11.96
CA SER A 198 4.46 -17.20 12.04
C SER A 198 3.06 -17.22 11.43
N ALA A 199 2.08 -16.67 12.15
CA ALA A 199 0.68 -16.86 11.84
C ALA A 199 0.31 -16.41 10.42
N VAL A 200 -0.34 -17.30 9.67
CA VAL A 200 -1.05 -16.95 8.44
C VAL A 200 -2.14 -15.94 8.80
N SER A 201 -2.18 -14.79 8.13
CA SER A 201 -3.19 -13.75 8.39
C SER A 201 -4.59 -14.32 8.18
N SER A 202 -5.44 -14.24 9.18
CA SER A 202 -6.82 -14.72 9.09
C SER A 202 -7.69 -13.77 8.24
N PRO A 203 -8.88 -14.23 7.77
CA PRO A 203 -9.87 -13.34 7.18
C PRO A 203 -10.30 -12.18 8.12
N LEU A 204 -10.25 -12.39 9.44
CA LEU A 204 -10.50 -11.34 10.42
C LEU A 204 -9.39 -10.28 10.42
N ASP A 205 -8.12 -10.67 10.25
CA ASP A 205 -7.01 -9.71 10.10
C ASP A 205 -7.12 -8.89 8.81
N VAL A 206 -7.76 -9.43 7.76
CA VAL A 206 -8.10 -8.65 6.55
C VAL A 206 -9.16 -7.61 6.86
N ALA A 207 -10.27 -8.00 7.51
CA ALA A 207 -11.35 -7.09 7.87
C ALA A 207 -10.88 -5.97 8.84
N LEU A 208 -10.07 -6.31 9.85
CA LEU A 208 -9.49 -5.34 10.78
C LEU A 208 -8.51 -4.38 10.09
N ARG A 209 -7.69 -4.86 9.14
CA ARG A 209 -6.85 -3.97 8.32
C ARG A 209 -7.69 -3.07 7.42
N LEU A 210 -8.74 -3.56 6.77
CA LEU A 210 -9.63 -2.74 5.94
C LEU A 210 -10.30 -1.63 6.78
N ALA A 211 -10.85 -1.98 7.95
CA ALA A 211 -11.41 -1.02 8.89
C ALA A 211 -10.40 0.03 9.36
N ALA A 212 -9.14 -0.35 9.58
CA ALA A 212 -8.08 0.59 9.92
C ALA A 212 -7.67 1.50 8.74
N HIS A 213 -7.70 1.02 7.50
CA HIS A 213 -7.42 1.86 6.32
C HIS A 213 -8.53 2.88 6.07
N LYS A 214 -9.80 2.49 6.25
CA LYS A 214 -10.92 3.44 6.26
C LYS A 214 -10.76 4.46 7.39
N ALA A 215 -10.57 4.00 8.63
CA ALA A 215 -10.36 4.87 9.79
C ALA A 215 -9.20 5.88 9.60
N LEU A 216 -8.12 5.51 8.91
CA LEU A 216 -7.03 6.43 8.59
C LEU A 216 -7.41 7.46 7.51
N ALA A 217 -8.15 7.05 6.47
CA ALA A 217 -8.61 7.96 5.44
C ALA A 217 -9.64 8.97 5.99
N ASP A 218 -10.53 8.53 6.88
CA ASP A 218 -11.53 9.37 7.53
C ASP A 218 -10.88 10.36 8.53
N ALA A 219 -9.81 9.93 9.23
CA ALA A 219 -9.17 10.71 10.30
C ALA A 219 -7.95 11.56 9.88
N SER A 220 -7.42 11.41 8.67
CA SER A 220 -6.15 12.05 8.28
C SER A 220 -6.05 12.37 6.78
N PRO A 221 -5.67 13.61 6.38
CA PRO A 221 -5.48 13.97 4.98
C PRO A 221 -4.29 13.25 4.30
N THR A 222 -3.54 12.42 5.04
CA THR A 222 -2.37 11.69 4.53
C THR A 222 -2.71 10.73 3.39
N VAL A 223 -3.90 10.11 3.39
CA VAL A 223 -4.34 9.19 2.34
C VAL A 223 -4.73 9.95 1.08
N GLN A 224 -5.54 10.99 1.22
CA GLN A 224 -5.99 11.88 0.14
C GLN A 224 -4.80 12.59 -0.51
N PHE A 225 -3.85 13.09 0.29
CA PHE A 225 -2.64 13.74 -0.21
C PHE A 225 -1.81 12.78 -1.06
N ALA A 226 -1.57 11.56 -0.58
CA ALA A 226 -0.85 10.54 -1.32
C ALA A 226 -1.58 10.19 -2.63
N SER A 227 -2.90 9.99 -2.56
CA SER A 227 -3.74 9.57 -3.68
C SER A 227 -3.82 10.64 -4.76
N PHE A 228 -4.30 11.84 -4.43
CA PHE A 228 -4.52 12.92 -5.41
C PHE A 228 -3.21 13.41 -6.04
N THR A 229 -2.15 13.62 -5.25
CA THR A 229 -0.84 14.05 -5.78
C THR A 229 -0.24 12.99 -6.71
N SER A 230 -0.43 11.70 -6.40
CA SER A 230 -0.03 10.61 -7.30
C SER A 230 -0.89 10.59 -8.57
N THR A 231 -2.21 10.67 -8.44
CA THR A 231 -3.14 10.70 -9.58
C THR A 231 -2.82 11.82 -10.55
N GLN A 232 -2.55 13.04 -10.07
CA GLN A 232 -2.21 14.15 -10.96
C GLN A 232 -0.87 13.91 -11.68
N ALA A 233 0.16 13.45 -10.97
CA ALA A 233 1.44 13.09 -11.59
C ALA A 233 1.29 12.01 -12.68
N LEU A 234 0.41 11.03 -12.46
CA LEU A 234 0.07 10.01 -13.44
C LEU A 234 -0.64 10.62 -14.66
N LEU A 235 -1.67 11.43 -14.47
CA LEU A 235 -2.40 12.09 -15.56
C LEU A 235 -1.48 13.00 -16.39
N ASP A 236 -0.59 13.75 -15.75
CA ASP A 236 0.38 14.65 -16.39
C ASP A 236 1.34 13.89 -17.34
N ALA A 237 1.71 12.65 -17.00
CA ALA A 237 2.66 11.84 -17.78
C ALA A 237 2.00 10.83 -18.74
N LEU A 238 0.78 10.35 -18.44
CA LEU A 238 0.01 9.46 -19.31
C LEU A 238 -0.69 10.24 -20.44
N GLY A 239 -1.03 11.51 -20.20
CA GLY A 239 -1.64 12.41 -21.18
C GLY A 239 -2.89 11.82 -21.84
N ALA A 240 -2.92 11.81 -23.18
CA ALA A 240 -4.07 11.32 -23.95
C ALA A 240 -4.09 9.79 -24.18
N ALA A 241 -3.33 9.00 -23.41
CA ALA A 241 -3.27 7.54 -23.56
C ALA A 241 -4.65 6.87 -23.43
N ARG A 242 -4.97 5.96 -24.35
CA ARG A 242 -6.23 5.18 -24.33
C ARG A 242 -6.12 3.81 -23.68
N ARG A 243 -4.91 3.32 -23.46
CA ARG A 243 -4.60 2.14 -22.65
C ARG A 243 -3.57 2.54 -21.62
N VAL A 244 -3.96 2.47 -20.36
CA VAL A 244 -3.12 2.76 -19.20
C VAL A 244 -2.82 1.44 -18.50
N HIS A 245 -1.55 1.15 -18.24
CA HIS A 245 -1.15 0.00 -17.44
C HIS A 245 -0.48 0.48 -16.17
N VAL A 246 -1.12 0.25 -15.03
CA VAL A 246 -0.60 0.57 -13.70
C VAL A 246 0.04 -0.67 -13.11
N VAL A 247 1.27 -0.55 -12.60
CA VAL A 247 1.94 -1.61 -11.83
C VAL A 247 2.18 -1.10 -10.41
N ASP A 248 1.58 -1.76 -9.41
CA ASP A 248 1.64 -1.35 -8.00
C ASP A 248 2.33 -2.42 -7.15
N LEU A 249 3.27 -2.01 -6.30
CA LEU A 249 4.02 -2.90 -5.38
C LEU A 249 3.47 -2.91 -3.94
N ASP A 250 2.41 -2.13 -3.64
CA ASP A 250 1.63 -2.21 -2.39
C ASP A 250 0.20 -1.69 -2.68
N VAL A 251 -0.56 -2.55 -3.37
CA VAL A 251 -1.94 -2.28 -3.80
C VAL A 251 -2.91 -2.23 -2.62
N GLY A 252 -2.62 -2.95 -1.54
CA GLY A 252 -3.48 -3.10 -0.36
C GLY A 252 -4.91 -3.46 -0.73
N PHE A 253 -5.84 -2.56 -0.41
CA PHE A 253 -7.28 -2.65 -0.73
C PHE A 253 -7.70 -1.82 -1.96
N GLY A 254 -6.78 -1.50 -2.87
CA GLY A 254 -7.07 -0.78 -4.12
C GLY A 254 -7.38 0.73 -4.00
N ALA A 255 -7.58 1.26 -2.79
CA ALA A 255 -8.11 2.60 -2.52
C ALA A 255 -7.34 3.81 -3.13
N ARG A 256 -6.12 3.62 -3.64
CA ARG A 256 -5.36 4.61 -4.41
C ARG A 256 -5.93 4.85 -5.82
N TRP A 257 -6.61 3.86 -6.39
CA TRP A 257 -6.90 3.80 -7.82
C TRP A 257 -8.23 4.41 -8.29
N PRO A 258 -9.31 4.50 -7.50
CA PRO A 258 -10.57 5.11 -7.94
C PRO A 258 -10.45 6.55 -8.51
N PRO A 259 -9.68 7.49 -7.92
CA PRO A 259 -9.55 8.84 -8.47
C PRO A 259 -8.93 8.88 -9.88
N LEU A 260 -8.01 7.95 -10.19
CA LEU A 260 -7.41 7.84 -11.53
C LEU A 260 -8.45 7.33 -12.54
N VAL A 261 -9.23 6.30 -12.19
CA VAL A 261 -10.30 5.77 -13.05
C VAL A 261 -11.37 6.85 -13.29
N GLN A 262 -11.72 7.61 -12.26
CA GLN A 262 -12.69 8.70 -12.33
C GLN A 262 -12.24 9.84 -13.24
N GLU A 263 -11.01 10.35 -13.11
CA GLU A 263 -10.53 11.39 -14.03
C GLU A 263 -10.26 10.90 -15.45
N LEU A 264 -9.84 9.64 -15.67
CA LEU A 264 -9.79 9.06 -17.02
C LEU A 264 -11.19 9.01 -17.67
N ALA A 265 -12.23 8.66 -16.91
CA ALA A 265 -13.61 8.70 -17.37
C ALA A 265 -14.09 10.13 -17.66
N LEU A 266 -13.80 11.08 -16.77
CA LEU A 266 -14.19 12.48 -16.94
C LEU A 266 -13.47 13.15 -18.12
N GLN A 267 -12.18 12.91 -18.30
CA GLN A 267 -11.42 13.39 -19.46
C GLN A 267 -11.93 12.79 -20.77
N TRP A 268 -12.30 11.50 -20.80
CA TRP A 268 -12.95 10.91 -21.97
C TRP A 268 -14.30 11.56 -22.27
N ARG A 269 -15.17 11.75 -21.26
CA ARG A 269 -16.49 12.40 -21.41
C ARG A 269 -16.39 13.87 -21.86
N ARG A 270 -15.41 14.63 -21.35
CA ARG A 270 -15.18 16.05 -21.69
C ARG A 270 -14.64 16.26 -23.11
N ALA A 271 -13.88 15.31 -23.65
CA ALA A 271 -13.22 15.45 -24.95
C ALA A 271 -14.19 15.20 -26.12
N PHE A 272 -14.61 16.24 -26.83
CA PHE A 272 -15.56 16.17 -27.96
C PHE A 272 -15.19 15.12 -29.02
N ALA A 273 -13.91 15.05 -29.42
CA ALA A 273 -13.42 14.05 -30.38
C ALA A 273 -13.37 12.61 -29.83
N ALA A 274 -13.53 12.42 -28.52
CA ALA A 274 -13.49 11.10 -27.88
C ALA A 274 -14.83 10.36 -27.94
N GLN A 275 -15.94 11.03 -28.24
CA GLN A 275 -17.25 10.38 -28.46
C GLN A 275 -17.26 9.50 -29.73
N LEU A 276 -16.31 9.71 -30.64
CA LEU A 276 -16.06 8.89 -31.84
C LEU A 276 -15.07 7.73 -31.58
N LEU A 277 -14.57 7.59 -30.35
CA LEU A 277 -13.54 6.64 -29.96
C LEU A 277 -14.04 5.78 -28.77
N PRO A 278 -13.57 4.53 -28.63
CA PRO A 278 -13.91 3.73 -27.45
C PRO A 278 -13.44 4.41 -26.16
N PRO A 279 -14.12 4.17 -25.02
CA PRO A 279 -13.62 4.54 -23.70
C PRO A 279 -12.19 4.03 -23.49
N PRO A 280 -11.35 4.74 -22.70
CA PRO A 280 -10.05 4.23 -22.32
C PRO A 280 -10.20 2.93 -21.52
N SER A 281 -9.15 2.11 -21.52
CA SER A 281 -9.03 0.97 -20.61
C SER A 281 -7.84 1.14 -19.69
N ILE A 282 -7.98 0.61 -18.48
CA ILE A 282 -6.94 0.55 -17.46
C ILE A 282 -6.69 -0.92 -17.08
N LYS A 283 -5.42 -1.31 -17.05
CA LYS A 283 -4.96 -2.59 -16.49
C LYS A 283 -4.22 -2.28 -15.20
N LEU A 284 -4.53 -2.98 -14.12
CA LEU A 284 -3.83 -2.87 -12.83
C LEU A 284 -3.14 -4.20 -12.52
N THR A 285 -1.82 -4.20 -12.49
CA THR A 285 -1.02 -5.36 -12.09
C THR A 285 -0.42 -5.12 -10.71
N ALA A 286 -0.91 -5.84 -9.70
CA ALA A 286 -0.32 -5.87 -8.38
C ALA A 286 0.87 -6.85 -8.35
N LEU A 287 2.04 -6.37 -7.96
CA LEU A 287 3.21 -7.23 -7.69
C LEU A 287 3.20 -7.62 -6.22
N VAL A 288 2.96 -8.91 -5.95
CA VAL A 288 2.71 -9.44 -4.60
C VAL A 288 3.87 -10.35 -4.20
N SER A 289 4.57 -10.01 -3.13
CA SER A 289 5.62 -10.88 -2.60
C SER A 289 5.03 -12.05 -1.78
N PRO A 290 5.70 -13.22 -1.71
CA PRO A 290 5.16 -14.38 -1.00
C PRO A 290 4.76 -14.05 0.44
N GLY A 291 3.47 -14.10 0.74
CA GLY A 291 2.90 -13.79 2.05
C GLY A 291 2.69 -12.30 2.37
N SER A 292 2.91 -11.37 1.42
CA SER A 292 2.73 -9.92 1.69
C SER A 292 1.28 -9.44 1.66
N ALA A 293 0.39 -10.15 0.95
CA ALA A 293 -1.05 -9.87 0.87
C ALA A 293 -1.86 -11.16 1.00
N HIS A 294 -3.09 -11.06 1.52
CA HIS A 294 -3.98 -12.21 1.68
C HIS A 294 -4.87 -12.41 0.43
N PRO A 295 -5.20 -13.65 -0.01
CA PRO A 295 -6.03 -13.85 -1.21
C PRO A 295 -7.40 -13.14 -1.19
N VAL A 296 -8.00 -12.98 0.00
CA VAL A 296 -9.27 -12.23 0.15
C VAL A 296 -9.10 -10.72 -0.07
N GLU A 297 -7.95 -10.15 0.29
CA GLU A 297 -7.63 -8.71 0.09
C GLU A 297 -7.44 -8.39 -1.39
N LEU A 298 -6.77 -9.29 -2.13
CA LEU A 298 -6.61 -9.17 -3.58
C LEU A 298 -7.96 -9.34 -4.31
N ARG A 299 -8.80 -10.29 -3.87
CA ARG A 299 -10.18 -10.43 -4.38
C ARG A 299 -11.06 -9.21 -4.12
N LEU A 300 -11.06 -8.67 -2.91
CA LEU A 300 -11.81 -7.46 -2.57
C LEU A 300 -11.35 -6.26 -3.42
N THR A 301 -10.05 -6.17 -3.70
CA THR A 301 -9.46 -5.14 -4.58
C THR A 301 -9.97 -5.26 -6.01
N ASP A 302 -9.93 -6.45 -6.59
CA ASP A 302 -10.48 -6.73 -7.94
C ASP A 302 -11.99 -6.44 -7.98
N GLU A 303 -12.78 -7.10 -7.13
CA GLU A 303 -14.24 -6.99 -7.12
C GLU A 303 -14.73 -5.54 -6.93
N SER A 304 -14.02 -4.73 -6.15
CA SER A 304 -14.37 -3.32 -5.93
C SER A 304 -13.96 -2.41 -7.09
N LEU A 305 -12.74 -2.56 -7.62
CA LEU A 305 -12.25 -1.72 -8.72
C LEU A 305 -12.89 -2.08 -10.06
N THR A 306 -13.14 -3.36 -10.32
CA THR A 306 -13.88 -3.85 -11.49
C THR A 306 -15.30 -3.30 -11.50
N ARG A 307 -16.00 -3.26 -10.35
CA ARG A 307 -17.32 -2.62 -10.22
C ARG A 307 -17.26 -1.12 -10.49
N PHE A 308 -16.44 -0.39 -9.73
CA PHE A 308 -16.31 1.07 -9.85
C PHE A 308 -15.93 1.54 -11.26
N ALA A 309 -15.09 0.78 -11.98
CA ALA A 309 -14.76 1.07 -13.36
C ALA A 309 -15.93 0.82 -14.32
N ALA A 310 -16.70 -0.27 -14.12
CA ALA A 310 -17.89 -0.57 -14.91
C ALA A 310 -18.96 0.52 -14.76
N ASP A 311 -19.20 1.01 -13.54
CA ASP A 311 -20.14 2.10 -13.23
C ASP A 311 -19.75 3.41 -13.95
N LEU A 312 -18.45 3.64 -14.14
CA LEU A 312 -17.90 4.76 -14.89
C LEU A 312 -17.87 4.55 -16.42
N GLY A 313 -18.16 3.34 -16.90
CA GLY A 313 -18.08 2.97 -18.33
C GLY A 313 -16.65 2.70 -18.82
N ILE A 314 -15.71 2.45 -17.91
CA ILE A 314 -14.29 2.17 -18.18
C ILE A 314 -14.03 0.67 -18.19
N ARG A 315 -13.23 0.20 -19.16
CA ARG A 315 -12.76 -1.19 -19.14
C ARG A 315 -11.61 -1.32 -18.14
N PHE A 316 -11.77 -2.19 -17.15
CA PHE A 316 -10.76 -2.49 -16.14
C PHE A 316 -10.36 -3.96 -16.22
N GLU A 317 -9.09 -4.25 -15.89
CA GLU A 317 -8.48 -5.57 -15.89
C GLU A 317 -7.50 -5.64 -14.72
N PHE A 318 -7.57 -6.68 -13.87
CA PHE A 318 -6.71 -6.85 -12.70
C PHE A 318 -5.89 -8.14 -12.79
N ASP A 319 -4.58 -8.01 -12.57
CA ASP A 319 -3.67 -9.14 -12.34
C ASP A 319 -3.04 -9.02 -10.94
N ALA A 320 -2.97 -10.13 -10.21
CA ALA A 320 -2.05 -10.28 -9.09
C ALA A 320 -0.92 -11.24 -9.49
N VAL A 321 0.31 -10.72 -9.62
CA VAL A 321 1.49 -11.49 -10.05
C VAL A 321 2.45 -11.65 -8.87
N VAL A 322 2.91 -12.89 -8.65
CA VAL A 322 3.89 -13.20 -7.61
C VAL A 322 5.25 -12.59 -8.00
N PHE A 323 5.83 -11.80 -7.10
CA PHE A 323 7.10 -11.11 -7.32
C PHE A 323 8.01 -11.21 -6.09
N ASP A 324 9.16 -11.87 -6.26
CA ASP A 324 10.24 -11.88 -5.28
C ASP A 324 11.23 -10.72 -5.57
N PRO A 325 11.39 -9.72 -4.68
CA PRO A 325 12.35 -8.64 -4.86
C PRO A 325 13.82 -9.10 -4.90
N LEU A 326 14.11 -10.31 -4.43
CA LEU A 326 15.45 -10.92 -4.41
C LEU A 326 15.79 -11.63 -5.74
N ASP A 327 14.79 -12.01 -6.53
CA ASP A 327 15.01 -12.63 -7.84
C ASP A 327 15.43 -11.55 -8.87
N PRO A 328 16.60 -11.69 -9.55
CA PRO A 328 16.96 -10.82 -10.66
C PRO A 328 16.12 -11.04 -11.94
N SER A 329 15.28 -12.08 -12.00
CA SER A 329 14.40 -12.36 -13.14
C SER A 329 13.13 -11.48 -13.15
N PRO A 330 12.58 -11.14 -14.33
CA PRO A 330 11.30 -10.45 -14.41
C PRO A 330 10.14 -11.41 -14.04
N PRO A 331 9.19 -10.99 -13.19
CA PRO A 331 8.07 -11.84 -12.76
C PRO A 331 7.23 -12.32 -13.94
N VAL A 332 7.01 -13.64 -14.00
CA VAL A 332 6.29 -14.30 -15.10
C VAL A 332 4.86 -13.77 -15.18
N GLY A 333 4.50 -13.23 -16.34
CA GLY A 333 3.22 -12.57 -16.59
C GLY A 333 3.35 -11.06 -16.83
N VAL A 334 4.33 -10.40 -16.21
CA VAL A 334 4.55 -8.96 -16.40
C VAL A 334 5.33 -8.71 -17.71
N SER A 335 4.57 -8.55 -18.79
CA SER A 335 5.10 -8.26 -20.12
C SER A 335 5.51 -6.79 -20.27
N ALA A 336 6.39 -6.51 -21.23
CA ALA A 336 6.66 -5.13 -21.65
C ALA A 336 5.43 -4.52 -22.35
N ALA A 337 5.27 -3.20 -22.23
CA ALA A 337 4.13 -2.43 -22.72
C ALA A 337 3.67 -2.83 -24.13
N ALA A 338 2.37 -3.09 -24.30
CA ALA A 338 1.79 -3.34 -25.61
C ALA A 338 1.92 -2.09 -26.53
N PRO A 339 2.01 -2.24 -27.87
CA PRO A 339 2.19 -1.09 -28.75
C PRO A 339 1.04 -0.08 -28.64
N GLY A 340 1.29 1.11 -28.08
CA GLY A 340 0.27 2.13 -27.79
C GLY A 340 -0.41 2.02 -26.43
N GLU A 341 0.23 1.36 -25.46
CA GLU A 341 -0.09 1.35 -24.04
C GLU A 341 0.89 2.24 -23.27
N ALA A 342 0.40 2.98 -22.28
CA ALA A 342 1.21 3.84 -21.43
C ALA A 342 1.32 3.22 -20.04
N VAL A 343 2.52 2.74 -19.70
CA VAL A 343 2.80 2.12 -18.40
C VAL A 343 3.16 3.18 -17.36
N ALA A 344 2.61 3.03 -16.16
CA ALA A 344 3.02 3.74 -14.96
C ALA A 344 3.29 2.78 -13.81
N VAL A 345 4.26 3.10 -12.94
CA VAL A 345 4.64 2.27 -11.80
C VAL A 345 4.47 3.05 -10.50
N HIS A 346 3.88 2.44 -9.47
CA HIS A 346 3.78 3.00 -8.13
C HIS A 346 4.70 2.25 -7.16
N LEU A 347 5.55 3.00 -6.43
CA LEU A 347 6.53 2.47 -5.48
C LEU A 347 6.26 2.97 -4.03
N PRO A 348 5.99 2.06 -3.08
CA PRO A 348 5.56 2.36 -1.70
C PRO A 348 6.75 2.42 -0.74
N LEU A 349 7.59 3.43 -0.92
CA LEU A 349 8.81 3.62 -0.16
C LEU A 349 8.50 3.96 1.31
N GLY A 350 9.39 3.57 2.22
CA GLY A 350 9.22 3.83 3.66
C GLY A 350 8.02 3.16 4.34
N SER A 351 7.21 2.35 3.63
CA SER A 351 6.17 1.51 4.24
C SER A 351 6.73 0.22 4.87
N GLY A 352 7.95 -0.17 4.47
CA GLY A 352 8.56 -1.46 4.80
C GLY A 352 7.92 -2.66 4.11
N THR A 353 6.88 -2.45 3.27
CA THR A 353 6.32 -3.45 2.36
C THR A 353 7.22 -3.66 1.14
N PHE A 354 7.95 -2.63 0.73
CA PHE A 354 8.90 -2.65 -0.37
C PHE A 354 10.24 -2.05 0.04
N SER A 355 11.34 -2.67 -0.40
CA SER A 355 12.69 -2.12 -0.35
C SER A 355 13.25 -2.10 -1.78
N PRO A 356 13.66 -0.93 -2.32
CA PRO A 356 14.22 -0.86 -3.67
C PRO A 356 15.57 -1.58 -3.74
N ALA A 357 15.61 -2.66 -4.52
CA ALA A 357 16.83 -3.38 -4.87
C ALA A 357 17.23 -3.12 -6.34
N PRO A 358 18.52 -3.24 -6.71
CA PRO A 358 18.97 -3.16 -8.10
C PRO A 358 18.33 -4.22 -9.03
N ALA A 359 17.83 -5.33 -8.47
CA ALA A 359 16.99 -6.29 -9.18
C ALA A 359 15.62 -5.68 -9.56
N THR A 360 14.83 -5.24 -8.58
CA THR A 360 13.53 -4.59 -8.82
C THR A 360 13.64 -3.37 -9.74
N LEU A 361 14.63 -2.51 -9.54
CA LEU A 361 14.81 -1.32 -10.38
C LEU A 361 15.11 -1.70 -11.85
N ARG A 362 15.76 -2.83 -12.10
CA ARG A 362 15.94 -3.37 -13.46
C ARG A 362 14.62 -3.87 -14.05
N VAL A 363 13.80 -4.58 -13.28
CA VAL A 363 12.46 -5.00 -13.69
C VAL A 363 11.60 -3.78 -14.04
N VAL A 364 11.54 -2.77 -13.17
CA VAL A 364 10.83 -1.50 -13.43
C VAL A 364 11.29 -0.83 -14.73
N LYS A 365 12.60 -0.81 -15.02
CA LYS A 365 13.12 -0.29 -16.30
C LYS A 365 12.75 -1.13 -17.53
N GLN A 366 12.59 -2.44 -17.39
CA GLN A 366 12.17 -3.32 -18.50
C GLN A 366 10.73 -3.04 -18.95
N LEU A 367 9.86 -2.56 -18.04
CA LEU A 367 8.49 -2.13 -18.36
C LEU A 367 8.44 -0.86 -19.22
N ARG A 368 9.52 -0.07 -19.26
CA ARG A 368 9.63 1.24 -19.93
C ARG A 368 8.49 2.22 -19.54
N PRO A 369 8.27 2.48 -18.24
CA PRO A 369 7.19 3.33 -17.79
C PRO A 369 7.36 4.78 -18.25
N ALA A 370 6.24 5.42 -18.60
CA ALA A 370 6.17 6.86 -18.82
C ALA A 370 6.46 7.65 -17.53
N ILE A 371 6.08 7.08 -16.38
CA ILE A 371 6.32 7.64 -15.05
C ILE A 371 6.44 6.53 -13.99
N VAL A 372 7.32 6.76 -13.02
CA VAL A 372 7.35 6.04 -11.74
C VAL A 372 7.02 7.03 -10.63
N VAL A 373 5.91 6.80 -9.92
CA VAL A 373 5.50 7.60 -8.77
C VAL A 373 5.92 6.90 -7.50
N CYS A 374 6.56 7.64 -6.59
CA CYS A 374 7.05 7.12 -5.32
C CYS A 374 6.41 7.87 -4.16
N VAL A 375 5.72 7.13 -3.29
CA VAL A 375 5.17 7.62 -2.02
C VAL A 375 6.09 7.15 -0.90
N ASP A 376 6.64 8.09 -0.12
CA ASP A 376 7.58 7.85 0.98
C ASP A 376 6.96 8.33 2.30
N HIS A 377 6.95 7.50 3.34
CA HIS A 377 6.43 7.86 4.66
C HIS A 377 7.44 8.56 5.59
N GLY A 378 8.67 8.85 5.14
CA GLY A 378 9.65 9.70 5.83
C GLY A 378 10.28 9.10 7.11
N CYS A 379 9.72 8.01 7.62
CA CYS A 379 10.16 7.28 8.80
C CYS A 379 11.37 6.36 8.57
N HIS A 380 11.52 5.82 7.35
CA HIS A 380 12.59 4.86 7.04
C HIS A 380 13.95 5.54 6.84
N ARG A 381 14.96 5.07 7.59
CA ARG A 381 16.35 5.55 7.54
C ARG A 381 17.34 4.38 7.73
N GLY A 382 17.21 3.35 6.90
CA GLY A 382 18.13 2.19 6.86
C GLY A 382 19.59 2.55 6.49
N ASP A 383 19.85 3.78 6.09
CA ASP A 383 21.18 4.36 5.89
C ASP A 383 21.92 4.68 7.20
N LEU A 384 21.22 4.68 8.35
CA LEU A 384 21.76 5.06 9.65
C LEU A 384 21.97 3.84 10.57
N PRO A 385 22.87 3.93 11.58
CA PRO A 385 22.96 2.93 12.66
C PRO A 385 21.62 2.76 13.39
N LEU A 386 21.35 1.56 13.91
CA LEU A 386 20.02 1.18 14.42
C LEU A 386 19.42 2.16 15.45
N PRO A 387 20.16 2.76 16.40
CA PRO A 387 19.61 3.78 17.31
C PRO A 387 19.07 5.03 16.59
N HIS A 388 19.74 5.48 15.53
CA HIS A 388 19.33 6.68 14.80
C HIS A 388 18.14 6.39 13.89
N HIS A 389 18.09 5.20 13.28
CA HIS A 389 16.91 4.74 12.55
C HIS A 389 15.70 4.60 13.50
N ALA A 390 15.88 3.93 14.64
CA ALA A 390 14.87 3.75 15.67
C ALA A 390 14.32 5.08 16.20
N LEU A 391 15.18 6.08 16.44
CA LEU A 391 14.77 7.43 16.82
C LEU A 391 13.92 8.13 15.74
N ASN A 392 14.25 7.96 14.46
CA ASN A 392 13.46 8.52 13.36
C ASN A 392 12.08 7.85 13.25
N VAL A 393 12.03 6.52 13.40
CA VAL A 393 10.78 5.74 13.41
C VAL A 393 9.87 6.14 14.57
N VAL A 394 10.41 6.33 15.79
CA VAL A 394 9.63 6.81 16.95
C VAL A 394 9.14 8.24 16.77
N ARG A 395 9.99 9.16 16.26
CA ARG A 395 9.59 10.56 16.05
C ARG A 395 8.51 10.70 14.98
N SER A 396 8.64 9.99 13.86
CA SER A 396 7.62 9.98 12.81
C SER A 396 6.32 9.32 13.29
N GLY A 397 6.41 8.19 14.01
CA GLY A 397 5.25 7.53 14.62
C GLY A 397 4.54 8.43 15.65
N ALA A 398 5.29 9.14 16.50
CA ALA A 398 4.74 10.07 17.48
C ALA A 398 4.00 11.24 16.82
N ALA A 399 4.59 11.85 15.79
CA ALA A 399 3.95 12.94 15.04
C ALA A 399 2.73 12.47 14.23
N PHE A 400 2.76 11.23 13.72
CA PHE A 400 1.60 10.62 13.06
C PHE A 400 0.43 10.43 14.04
N LEU A 401 0.67 9.90 15.24
CA LEU A 401 -0.36 9.77 16.27
C LEU A 401 -0.84 11.12 16.80
N GLU A 402 0.06 12.08 17.04
CA GLU A 402 -0.30 13.45 17.40
C GLU A 402 -1.22 14.10 16.35
N SER A 403 -1.01 13.83 15.06
CA SER A 403 -1.86 14.34 13.98
C SER A 403 -3.28 13.73 13.94
N LEU A 404 -3.46 12.51 14.49
CA LEU A 404 -4.77 11.86 14.62
C LEU A 404 -5.50 12.33 15.89
N ASP A 405 -4.78 12.36 17.02
CA ASP A 405 -5.27 12.93 18.29
C ASP A 405 -5.77 14.38 18.08
N ALA A 406 -4.96 15.23 17.43
CA ALA A 406 -5.29 16.64 17.20
C ALA A 406 -6.43 16.84 16.18
N ALA A 407 -6.69 15.85 15.32
CA ALA A 407 -7.85 15.86 14.43
C ALA A 407 -9.16 15.50 15.14
N GLY A 408 -9.13 15.15 16.44
CA GLY A 408 -10.30 14.72 17.19
C GLY A 408 -10.79 13.32 16.79
N ALA A 409 -9.92 12.50 16.19
CA ALA A 409 -10.26 11.17 15.72
C ALA A 409 -10.77 10.28 16.89
N PRO A 410 -11.85 9.51 16.70
CA PRO A 410 -12.44 8.72 17.78
C PRO A 410 -11.48 7.63 18.25
N ALA A 411 -11.51 7.32 19.55
CA ALA A 411 -10.51 6.49 20.21
C ALA A 411 -10.37 5.07 19.62
N ASP A 412 -11.46 4.52 19.09
CA ASP A 412 -11.47 3.20 18.43
C ASP A 412 -10.84 3.26 17.04
N ALA A 413 -11.04 4.34 16.28
CA ALA A 413 -10.37 4.59 15.00
C ALA A 413 -8.87 4.73 15.19
N VAL A 414 -8.42 5.52 16.17
CA VAL A 414 -7.00 5.66 16.53
C VAL A 414 -6.41 4.30 16.93
N ALA A 415 -7.10 3.53 17.78
CA ALA A 415 -6.64 2.20 18.19
C ALA A 415 -6.54 1.20 17.00
N LYS A 416 -7.50 1.22 16.06
CA LYS A 416 -7.45 0.42 14.82
C LYS A 416 -6.22 0.79 13.98
N VAL A 417 -5.97 2.09 13.78
CA VAL A 417 -4.82 2.61 13.01
C VAL A 417 -3.49 2.27 13.69
N GLU A 418 -3.38 2.44 15.02
CA GLU A 418 -2.20 2.04 15.79
C GLU A 418 -1.88 0.55 15.62
N GLN A 419 -2.86 -0.31 15.89
CA GLN A 419 -2.66 -1.77 15.92
C GLN A 419 -2.46 -2.39 14.53
N HIS A 420 -3.14 -1.89 13.48
CA HIS A 420 -3.17 -2.53 12.16
C HIS A 420 -2.44 -1.77 11.04
N ILE A 421 -2.01 -0.51 11.26
CA ILE A 421 -1.19 0.25 10.31
C ILE A 421 0.16 0.63 10.92
N LEU A 422 0.19 1.32 12.06
CA LEU A 422 1.45 1.81 12.65
C LEU A 422 2.32 0.66 13.18
N ARG A 423 1.78 -0.24 14.01
CA ARG A 423 2.52 -1.36 14.59
C ARG A 423 3.13 -2.30 13.53
N PRO A 424 2.41 -2.70 12.45
CA PRO A 424 3.02 -3.45 11.35
C PRO A 424 4.08 -2.65 10.58
N ARG A 425 3.87 -1.35 10.33
CA ARG A 425 4.85 -0.48 9.66
C ARG A 425 6.14 -0.39 10.48
N VAL A 426 6.06 -0.08 11.77
CA VAL A 426 7.22 -0.04 12.70
C VAL A 426 7.94 -1.39 12.75
N GLY A 427 7.20 -2.50 12.81
CA GLY A 427 7.76 -3.86 12.75
C GLY A 427 8.55 -4.11 11.46
N ARG A 428 7.96 -3.84 10.29
CA ARG A 428 8.64 -4.03 9.00
C ARG A 428 9.87 -3.14 8.85
N LEU A 429 9.80 -1.89 9.29
CA LEU A 429 10.92 -0.93 9.19
C LEU A 429 12.15 -1.39 9.98
N LEU A 430 11.97 -1.98 11.15
CA LEU A 430 13.05 -2.48 12.00
C LEU A 430 13.59 -3.87 11.56
N LEU A 431 12.80 -4.62 10.79
CA LEU A 431 13.19 -5.89 10.18
C LEU A 431 13.68 -5.75 8.72
N SER A 432 13.59 -4.56 8.14
CA SER A 432 14.07 -4.27 6.79
C SER A 432 15.60 -4.17 6.77
N ASP A 433 16.22 -4.67 5.70
CA ASP A 433 17.65 -4.50 5.46
C ASP A 433 18.09 -3.03 5.48
N ARG A 434 19.38 -2.81 5.77
CA ARG A 434 20.04 -1.49 5.75
C ARG A 434 20.08 -0.91 4.34
N MET A 435 18.97 -0.29 3.94
CA MET A 435 18.78 0.30 2.62
C MET A 435 19.64 1.56 2.44
N ALA A 436 20.49 1.55 1.40
CA ALA A 436 21.20 2.74 0.96
C ALA A 436 20.21 3.85 0.53
N PRO A 437 20.55 5.16 0.64
CA PRO A 437 19.61 6.25 0.33
C PRO A 437 18.95 6.10 -1.04
N TRP A 438 17.64 5.83 -1.05
CA TRP A 438 16.95 5.29 -2.22
C TRP A 438 17.02 6.20 -3.44
N ARG A 439 16.98 7.52 -3.24
CA ARG A 439 17.12 8.53 -4.32
C ARG A 439 18.46 8.41 -5.05
N THR A 440 19.54 8.12 -4.32
CA THR A 440 20.86 7.83 -4.88
C THR A 440 20.86 6.53 -5.66
N MET A 441 20.15 5.50 -5.17
CA MET A 441 20.01 4.24 -5.90
C MET A 441 19.25 4.43 -7.22
N PHE A 442 18.14 5.17 -7.21
CA PHE A 442 17.38 5.55 -8.41
C PHE A 442 18.27 6.27 -9.43
N ALA A 443 19.01 7.30 -9.00
CA ALA A 443 19.94 8.01 -9.87
C ALA A 443 21.04 7.08 -10.44
N SER A 444 21.59 6.16 -9.63
CA SER A 444 22.60 5.19 -10.07
C SER A 444 22.06 4.14 -11.05
N ALA A 445 20.79 3.76 -10.94
CA ALA A 445 20.07 2.95 -11.92
C ALA A 445 19.62 3.78 -13.15
N GLY A 446 19.96 5.08 -13.19
CA GLY A 446 19.67 6.00 -14.29
C GLY A 446 18.23 6.50 -14.33
N PHE A 447 17.49 6.50 -13.22
CA PHE A 447 16.20 7.19 -13.15
C PHE A 447 16.44 8.69 -12.97
N ALA A 448 15.78 9.51 -13.78
CA ALA A 448 15.77 10.96 -13.64
C ALA A 448 14.52 11.40 -12.86
N PRO A 449 14.64 12.32 -11.89
CA PRO A 449 13.48 12.90 -11.22
C PRO A 449 12.66 13.78 -12.17
N VAL A 450 11.39 13.98 -11.83
CA VAL A 450 10.41 14.77 -12.59
C VAL A 450 9.74 15.75 -11.64
N GLN A 451 9.61 17.01 -12.06
CA GLN A 451 8.91 18.03 -11.28
C GLN A 451 7.40 17.76 -11.33
N LEU A 452 6.74 17.82 -10.17
CA LEU A 452 5.29 17.76 -10.07
C LEU A 452 4.68 19.07 -10.60
N SER A 453 3.48 18.98 -11.18
CA SER A 453 2.83 20.15 -11.79
C SER A 453 2.26 21.11 -10.76
N SER A 454 2.06 22.36 -11.18
CA SER A 454 1.33 23.36 -10.37
C SER A 454 -0.13 22.95 -10.09
N ALA A 455 -0.70 22.01 -10.86
CA ALA A 455 -2.00 21.42 -10.57
C ALA A 455 -1.93 20.50 -9.34
N ALA A 456 -0.91 19.63 -9.26
CA ALA A 456 -0.68 18.77 -8.09
C ALA A 456 -0.39 19.59 -6.83
N GLU A 457 0.36 20.69 -6.98
CA GLU A 457 0.64 21.66 -5.91
C GLU A 457 -0.65 22.34 -5.41
N ALA A 458 -1.46 22.90 -6.32
CA ALA A 458 -2.71 23.56 -5.97
C ALA A 458 -3.76 22.60 -5.36
N GLN A 459 -3.80 21.34 -5.81
CA GLN A 459 -4.66 20.30 -5.22
C GLN A 459 -4.21 19.95 -3.79
N ALA A 460 -2.92 19.76 -3.56
CA ALA A 460 -2.38 19.49 -2.23
C ALA A 460 -2.62 20.66 -1.25
N GLU A 461 -2.41 21.89 -1.70
CA GLU A 461 -2.71 23.10 -0.91
C GLU A 461 -4.22 23.30 -0.68
N CYS A 462 -5.08 22.86 -1.61
CA CYS A 462 -6.53 22.88 -1.44
C CYS A 462 -6.98 21.87 -0.38
N LEU A 463 -6.46 20.63 -0.44
CA LEU A 463 -6.74 19.58 0.53
C LEU A 463 -6.37 20.01 1.96
N VAL A 464 -5.18 20.59 2.17
CA VAL A 464 -4.79 21.09 3.48
C VAL A 464 -5.69 22.24 3.94
N ARG A 465 -6.03 23.20 3.07
CA ARG A 465 -6.96 24.29 3.42
C ARG A 465 -8.39 23.84 3.72
N ARG A 466 -8.79 22.67 3.21
CA ARG A 466 -10.07 22.01 3.54
C ARG A 466 -9.97 21.08 4.76
N THR A 467 -8.78 20.82 5.30
CA THR A 467 -8.61 20.00 6.50
C THR A 467 -8.91 20.86 7.73
N PRO A 468 -9.85 20.47 8.62
CA PRO A 468 -10.23 21.30 9.77
C PRO A 468 -9.12 21.41 10.83
N THR A 469 -8.17 20.48 10.83
CA THR A 469 -7.10 20.35 11.83
C THR A 469 -5.93 21.31 11.56
N PRO A 470 -5.68 22.33 12.40
CA PRO A 470 -4.53 23.21 12.24
C PRO A 470 -3.24 22.47 12.62
N GLY A 471 -2.25 22.47 11.72
CA GLY A 471 -0.94 21.84 11.93
C GLY A 471 -0.40 21.05 10.72
N PHE A 472 -1.28 20.70 9.78
CA PHE A 472 -0.90 20.19 8.46
C PHE A 472 -0.44 21.33 7.54
N TYR A 473 0.60 21.09 6.73
CA TYR A 473 1.01 21.96 5.63
C TYR A 473 1.77 21.20 4.54
N VAL A 474 1.75 21.74 3.31
CA VAL A 474 2.48 21.20 2.17
C VAL A 474 3.83 21.92 2.06
N VAL A 475 4.89 21.17 1.76
CA VAL A 475 6.21 21.72 1.39
C VAL A 475 6.58 21.22 -0.01
N LYS A 476 6.72 22.18 -0.93
CA LYS A 476 7.36 21.97 -2.24
C LYS A 476 8.86 21.78 -2.05
N ARG A 477 9.37 20.63 -2.46
CA ARG A 477 10.79 20.37 -2.70
C ARG A 477 11.04 20.43 -4.22
N GLN A 478 12.30 20.44 -4.64
CA GLN A 478 12.66 20.58 -6.08
C GLN A 478 12.07 19.48 -6.99
N GLU A 479 11.74 18.31 -6.43
CA GLU A 479 11.39 17.07 -7.14
C GLU A 479 10.28 16.27 -6.40
N ALA A 480 9.60 16.90 -5.43
CA ALA A 480 8.66 16.22 -4.55
C ALA A 480 7.71 17.20 -3.85
N LEU A 481 6.53 16.73 -3.46
CA LEU A 481 5.65 17.41 -2.51
C LEU A 481 5.59 16.61 -1.22
N ALA A 482 5.73 17.29 -0.08
CA ALA A 482 5.69 16.68 1.25
C ALA A 482 4.54 17.23 2.08
N LEU A 483 3.66 16.37 2.58
CA LEU A 483 2.73 16.68 3.65
C LEU A 483 3.43 16.54 4.99
N ARG A 484 3.39 17.62 5.76
CA ARG A 484 4.02 17.73 7.07
C ARG A 484 2.98 17.97 8.14
N TRP A 485 3.28 17.48 9.34
CA TRP A 485 2.57 17.80 10.57
C TRP A 485 3.57 18.40 11.55
N GLN A 486 3.34 19.65 11.96
CA GLN A 486 4.29 20.41 12.77
C GLN A 486 5.71 20.35 12.17
N GLN A 487 6.75 19.99 12.94
CA GLN A 487 8.11 19.88 12.40
C GLN A 487 8.42 18.55 11.69
N SER A 488 7.46 17.63 11.57
CA SER A 488 7.64 16.27 11.05
C SER A 488 7.08 16.07 9.64
N GLU A 489 7.67 15.14 8.89
CA GLU A 489 7.15 14.70 7.58
C GLU A 489 6.34 13.42 7.76
N LEU A 490 5.14 13.33 7.14
CA LEU A 490 4.25 12.17 7.23
C LEU A 490 4.14 11.41 5.92
N VAL A 491 4.11 12.13 4.80
CA VAL A 491 4.02 11.57 3.44
C VAL A 491 4.74 12.51 2.46
N THR A 492 5.58 11.96 1.59
CA THR A 492 6.21 12.66 0.48
C THR A 492 5.94 11.93 -0.83
N VAL A 493 5.36 12.61 -1.81
CA VAL A 493 5.14 12.10 -3.17
C VAL A 493 6.20 12.68 -4.11
N SER A 494 6.78 11.85 -4.97
CA SER A 494 7.76 12.27 -5.97
C SER A 494 7.64 11.46 -7.26
N ALA A 495 8.00 12.07 -8.39
CA ALA A 495 7.89 11.47 -9.72
C ALA A 495 9.27 11.26 -10.35
N TRP A 496 9.40 10.20 -11.15
CA TRP A 496 10.64 9.78 -11.81
C TRP A 496 10.35 9.22 -13.20
N ARG A 497 11.37 9.22 -14.07
CA ARG A 497 11.35 8.60 -15.41
C ARG A 497 12.61 7.76 -15.63
N CYS A 498 12.54 6.78 -16.54
CA CYS A 498 13.62 5.84 -16.84
C CYS A 498 14.66 6.34 -17.86
#